data_AF-A0A2U4F0V0-F1
#
_entry.id   AF-A0A2U4F0V0-F1
#
_cell.length_a   1.000
_cell.length_b   1.000
_cell.length_c   1.000
_cell.angle_alpha   90.00
_cell.angle_beta   90.00
_cell.angle_gamma   90.00
#
_symmetry.space_group_name_H-M   'P 1'
#
loop_
_entity.id
_entity.type
_entity.pdbx_description
1 polymer ?
#
loop_
_entity_poly.entity_id
_entity_poly.type
_entity_poly.pdbx_seq_one_letter_code
_entity_poly.pdbx_strand_id
1 'polypeptide(L)'
;MKKILFCLLLIFINSLFLFSKETIERDLSYNPNFSSSKFKDWLLVATFSGDNVPTLQFVDKTENMYWESSDSSTKEYVYKGKNSKAGIFFISSMTYYQYRGYNPLYTAKRNRENSDAMKRFYFYRFTGKGGGIISLDNTLVAVDIYTKYVYIYGVPVEEDKIFGVDVPTKWGPSDTVKYKGSIMPFYKYDPVGHVMDDGTIVLYDFYLDSFLDKENRYQPLYNSKYIYK
;
A
#
# COMPACT_ATOMS: atom_id res chain seq x y z
N MET A 1 16.66 54.31 -25.50
CA MET A 1 15.77 53.15 -25.73
C MET A 1 16.53 51.86 -25.41
N LYS A 2 15.92 50.98 -24.60
CA LYS A 2 16.30 49.57 -24.28
C LYS A 2 17.68 49.39 -23.59
N LYS A 3 17.82 49.33 -22.26
CA LYS A 3 17.26 48.41 -21.23
C LYS A 3 17.47 46.91 -21.54
N ILE A 4 18.09 46.23 -20.57
CA ILE A 4 18.16 44.78 -20.29
C ILE A 4 19.47 44.10 -20.74
N LEU A 5 20.49 44.18 -19.87
CA LEU A 5 21.58 43.20 -19.82
C LEU A 5 22.02 42.99 -18.35
N PHE A 6 21.08 42.56 -17.51
CA PHE A 6 21.37 42.12 -16.14
C PHE A 6 20.25 41.21 -15.64
N CYS A 7 20.14 39.99 -16.19
CA CYS A 7 19.24 38.94 -15.65
C CYS A 7 19.51 37.52 -16.20
N LEU A 8 20.73 37.20 -16.62
CA LEU A 8 21.07 35.84 -17.09
C LEU A 8 21.97 35.03 -16.14
N LEU A 9 22.42 35.62 -15.02
CA LEU A 9 23.18 34.89 -13.99
C LEU A 9 22.34 34.42 -12.79
N LEU A 10 21.08 34.87 -12.66
CA LEU A 10 20.15 34.45 -11.60
C LEU A 10 19.22 33.30 -12.00
N ILE A 11 19.17 32.95 -13.29
CA ILE A 11 18.33 31.83 -13.79
C ILE A 11 19.07 30.49 -13.70
N PHE A 12 20.41 30.49 -13.63
CA PHE A 12 21.20 29.26 -13.49
C PHE A 12 21.45 28.81 -12.03
N ILE A 13 21.11 29.64 -11.03
CA ILE A 13 21.21 29.24 -9.62
C ILE A 13 19.88 28.66 -9.10
N ASN A 14 18.75 29.03 -9.72
CA ASN A 14 17.43 28.46 -9.36
C ASN A 14 17.06 27.17 -10.11
N SER A 15 17.79 26.80 -11.17
CA SER A 15 17.58 25.50 -11.83
C SER A 15 18.37 24.36 -11.18
N LEU A 16 19.39 24.65 -10.36
CA LEU A 16 20.07 23.62 -9.56
C LEU A 16 19.31 23.25 -8.27
N PHE A 17 18.35 24.06 -7.84
CA PHE A 17 17.48 23.75 -6.68
C PHE A 17 16.16 23.06 -7.05
N LEU A 18 15.92 22.77 -8.33
CA LEU A 18 14.73 22.03 -8.78
C LEU A 18 14.98 20.53 -9.03
N PHE A 19 16.18 20.03 -8.77
CA PHE A 19 16.52 18.61 -8.88
C PHE A 19 16.90 17.94 -7.55
N SER A 20 16.53 18.54 -6.40
CA SER A 20 16.83 17.96 -5.08
C SER A 20 15.63 17.32 -4.38
N LYS A 21 14.55 16.99 -5.08
CA LYS A 21 13.35 16.40 -4.44
C LYS A 21 12.91 15.16 -5.21
N GLU A 22 13.43 14.00 -4.79
CA GLU A 22 12.92 12.63 -5.05
C GLU A 22 14.02 11.56 -4.90
N THR A 23 15.18 11.88 -4.33
CA THR A 23 15.82 10.87 -3.50
C THR A 23 14.91 10.74 -2.29
N ILE A 24 14.11 9.67 -2.19
CA ILE A 24 13.57 9.28 -0.88
C ILE A 24 14.80 8.89 -0.09
N GLU A 25 15.42 9.88 0.55
CA GLU A 25 16.41 9.64 1.57
C GLU A 25 15.77 8.68 2.57
N ARG A 26 16.51 7.65 2.89
CA ARG A 26 16.17 6.66 3.91
C ARG A 26 16.18 7.27 5.32
N ASP A 27 15.86 8.55 5.49
CA ASP A 27 16.38 9.35 6.61
C ASP A 27 15.38 10.32 7.26
N LEU A 28 14.08 10.03 7.24
CA LEU A 28 13.13 10.64 8.20
C LEU A 28 12.37 9.62 9.05
N SER A 29 12.43 8.32 8.70
CA SER A 29 11.69 7.24 9.37
C SER A 29 12.58 6.15 9.97
N TYR A 30 13.91 6.26 9.84
CA TYR A 30 14.83 5.24 10.36
C TYR A 30 14.99 5.38 11.87
N ASN A 31 14.05 4.78 12.61
CA ASN A 31 14.24 4.48 14.02
C ASN A 31 14.89 3.08 14.14
N PRO A 32 16.18 2.98 14.53
CA PRO A 32 16.86 1.70 14.69
C PRO A 32 16.22 0.79 15.76
N ASN A 33 15.43 1.38 16.67
CA ASN A 33 14.69 0.66 17.71
C ASN A 33 13.27 0.25 17.27
N PHE A 34 12.86 0.54 16.04
CA PHE A 34 11.55 0.14 15.54
C PHE A 34 11.50 -1.37 15.27
N SER A 35 11.13 -2.09 16.33
CA SER A 35 11.00 -3.54 16.32
C SER A 35 9.93 -4.01 15.34
N SER A 36 10.27 -5.01 14.53
CA SER A 36 9.33 -5.73 13.66
C SER A 36 8.27 -6.51 14.46
N SER A 37 8.47 -6.74 15.76
CA SER A 37 7.50 -7.45 16.60
C SER A 37 6.18 -6.68 16.76
N LYS A 38 6.18 -5.34 16.61
CA LYS A 38 4.97 -4.51 16.75
C LYS A 38 3.87 -4.93 15.77
N PHE A 39 4.22 -5.33 14.54
CA PHE A 39 3.27 -5.73 13.51
C PHE A 39 2.42 -6.97 13.85
N LYS A 40 2.84 -7.78 14.84
CA LYS A 40 2.02 -8.91 15.30
C LYS A 40 0.79 -8.47 16.09
N ASP A 41 0.90 -7.32 16.75
CA ASP A 41 -0.12 -6.79 17.66
C ASP A 41 -0.85 -5.57 17.08
N TRP A 42 -0.19 -4.83 16.19
CA TRP A 42 -0.81 -3.72 15.50
C TRP A 42 -1.92 -4.15 14.54
N LEU A 43 -3.05 -3.45 14.65
CA LEU A 43 -4.24 -3.64 13.83
C LEU A 43 -4.26 -2.57 12.73
N LEU A 44 -4.44 -2.98 11.48
CA LEU A 44 -4.53 -2.03 10.36
C LEU A 44 -5.96 -1.49 10.25
N VAL A 45 -6.10 -0.17 10.25
CA VAL A 45 -7.36 0.54 9.98
C VAL A 45 -7.25 1.26 8.65
N ALA A 46 -8.32 1.19 7.85
CA ALA A 46 -8.43 1.87 6.57
C ALA A 46 -9.68 2.77 6.54
N THR A 47 -9.48 3.99 6.04
CA THR A 47 -10.55 4.90 5.60
C THR A 47 -10.30 5.32 4.17
N PHE A 48 -11.34 5.77 3.47
CA PHE A 48 -11.24 6.09 2.05
C PHE A 48 -11.86 7.46 1.76
N SER A 49 -11.20 8.23 0.90
CA SER A 49 -11.73 9.51 0.41
C SER A 49 -12.94 9.30 -0.52
N GLY A 50 -13.53 10.39 -1.01
CA GLY A 50 -14.59 10.33 -2.02
C GLY A 50 -14.16 9.69 -3.33
N ASP A 51 -12.86 9.79 -3.66
CA ASP A 51 -12.24 9.19 -4.84
C ASP A 51 -11.62 7.82 -4.52
N ASN A 52 -12.04 7.20 -3.42
CA ASN A 52 -11.53 5.92 -2.91
C ASN A 52 -10.02 5.89 -2.58
N VAL A 53 -9.38 7.05 -2.43
CA VAL A 53 -7.98 7.15 -2.03
C VAL A 53 -7.86 6.67 -0.57
N PRO A 54 -7.01 5.68 -0.25
CA PRO A 54 -6.93 5.11 1.08
C PRO A 54 -6.11 6.00 2.02
N THR A 55 -6.56 6.07 3.26
CA THR A 55 -5.72 6.45 4.41
C THR A 55 -5.60 5.22 5.31
N LEU A 56 -4.37 4.87 5.65
CA LEU A 56 -4.05 3.67 6.41
C LEU A 56 -3.33 4.04 7.71
N GLN A 57 -3.61 3.30 8.78
CA GLN A 57 -2.94 3.50 10.06
C GLN A 57 -2.91 2.19 10.86
N PHE A 58 -1.81 1.94 11.56
CA PHE A 58 -1.78 0.93 12.61
C PHE A 58 -2.23 1.51 13.95
N VAL A 59 -3.06 0.76 14.65
CA VAL A 59 -3.46 1.05 16.03
C VAL A 59 -3.10 -0.13 16.94
N ASP A 60 -2.91 0.14 18.22
CA ASP A 60 -2.63 -0.91 19.19
C ASP A 60 -3.85 -1.83 19.38
N LYS A 61 -3.59 -3.12 19.58
CA LYS A 61 -4.61 -4.07 20.02
C LYS A 61 -5.15 -3.67 21.38
N THR A 62 -6.37 -4.12 21.65
CA THR A 62 -7.00 -4.06 22.97
C THR A 62 -7.45 -5.46 23.37
N GLU A 63 -7.94 -5.61 24.60
CA GLU A 63 -8.50 -6.89 25.07
C GLU A 63 -9.61 -7.42 24.16
N ASN A 64 -10.39 -6.53 23.54
CA ASN A 64 -11.53 -6.88 22.69
C ASN A 64 -11.26 -6.71 21.18
N MET A 65 -10.07 -6.27 20.80
CA MET A 65 -9.67 -6.08 19.41
C MET A 65 -8.25 -6.58 19.25
N TYR A 66 -8.10 -7.79 18.70
CA TYR A 66 -6.81 -8.42 18.44
C TYR A 66 -6.93 -9.35 17.23
N TRP A 67 -5.78 -9.69 16.64
CA TRP A 67 -5.71 -10.68 15.56
C TRP A 67 -6.00 -12.09 16.08
N GLU A 68 -7.05 -12.73 15.55
CA GLU A 68 -7.40 -14.12 15.80
C GLU A 68 -6.92 -15.00 14.65
N SER A 69 -6.33 -16.16 14.94
CA SER A 69 -5.95 -17.12 13.89
C SER A 69 -7.20 -17.67 13.22
N SER A 70 -7.31 -17.51 11.91
CA SER A 70 -8.46 -17.94 11.10
C SER A 70 -8.14 -19.20 10.29
N ASP A 71 -6.98 -19.21 9.63
CA ASP A 71 -6.52 -20.35 8.83
C ASP A 71 -4.99 -20.48 8.92
N SER A 72 -4.53 -21.56 9.54
CA SER A 72 -3.10 -21.82 9.74
C SER A 72 -2.39 -22.21 8.45
N SER A 73 -3.09 -22.74 7.44
CA SER A 73 -2.50 -23.16 6.16
C SER A 73 -2.07 -21.98 5.31
N THR A 74 -2.79 -20.86 5.42
CA THR A 74 -2.49 -19.58 4.77
C THR A 74 -1.87 -18.56 5.74
N LYS A 75 -1.67 -18.95 7.00
CA LYS A 75 -1.18 -18.07 8.08
C LYS A 75 -2.03 -16.80 8.19
N GLU A 76 -3.33 -16.98 8.03
CA GLU A 76 -4.35 -15.95 8.06
C GLU A 76 -4.76 -15.66 9.50
N TYR A 77 -4.80 -14.38 9.80
CA TYR A 77 -5.37 -13.82 11.01
C TYR A 77 -6.46 -12.83 10.65
N VAL A 78 -7.48 -12.73 11.49
CA VAL A 78 -8.65 -11.90 11.25
C VAL A 78 -8.97 -11.08 12.48
N TYR A 79 -9.53 -9.88 12.31
CA TYR A 79 -10.22 -9.18 13.38
C TYR A 79 -11.40 -8.37 12.84
N LYS A 80 -12.41 -8.15 13.70
CA LYS A 80 -13.57 -7.33 13.37
C LYS A 80 -13.23 -5.86 13.59
N GLY A 81 -13.22 -5.10 12.51
CA GLY A 81 -12.94 -3.67 12.51
C GLY A 81 -14.17 -2.84 12.85
N LYS A 82 -13.93 -1.56 13.14
CA LYS A 82 -15.00 -0.56 13.17
C LYS A 82 -15.49 -0.30 11.74
N ASN A 83 -16.75 0.10 11.62
CA ASN A 83 -17.30 0.56 10.35
C ASN A 83 -16.48 1.76 9.82
N SER A 84 -16.43 1.91 8.50
CA SER A 84 -15.69 2.96 7.82
C SER A 84 -16.58 3.66 6.78
N LYS A 85 -15.96 4.48 5.94
CA LYS A 85 -16.63 5.15 4.82
C LYS A 85 -15.67 5.33 3.65
N ALA A 86 -16.25 5.39 2.46
CA ALA A 86 -15.62 5.83 1.22
C ALA A 86 -16.44 6.99 0.66
N GLY A 87 -15.96 8.23 0.86
CA GLY A 87 -16.75 9.43 0.57
C GLY A 87 -18.06 9.45 1.36
N ILE A 88 -19.18 9.45 0.62
CA ILE A 88 -20.54 9.42 1.18
C ILE A 88 -21.04 7.99 1.47
N PHE A 89 -20.34 6.95 1.00
CA PHE A 89 -20.77 5.57 1.17
C PHE A 89 -20.26 4.99 2.48
N PHE A 90 -21.18 4.55 3.33
CA PHE A 90 -20.86 3.83 4.56
C PHE A 90 -20.41 2.40 4.26
N ILE A 91 -19.36 1.95 4.94
CA ILE A 91 -18.88 0.57 4.87
C ILE A 91 -19.13 -0.09 6.23
N SER A 92 -20.12 -0.98 6.29
CA SER A 92 -20.45 -1.71 7.49
C SER A 92 -19.77 -3.08 7.57
N SER A 93 -19.78 -3.68 8.75
CA SER A 93 -19.31 -5.06 8.98
C SER A 93 -17.87 -5.30 8.53
N MET A 94 -17.01 -4.30 8.74
CA MET A 94 -15.61 -4.40 8.33
C MET A 94 -14.90 -5.53 9.06
N THR A 95 -14.23 -6.39 8.30
CA THR A 95 -13.38 -7.45 8.81
C THR A 95 -12.03 -7.32 8.12
N TYR A 96 -10.96 -7.19 8.90
CA TYR A 96 -9.60 -7.09 8.37
C TYR A 96 -8.91 -8.43 8.46
N TYR A 97 -8.01 -8.69 7.52
CA TYR A 97 -7.21 -9.90 7.45
C TYR A 97 -5.74 -9.53 7.39
N GLN A 98 -4.91 -10.29 8.08
CA GLN A 98 -3.45 -10.23 8.06
C GLN A 98 -2.91 -11.62 7.70
N TYR A 99 -2.06 -11.70 6.69
CA TYR A 99 -1.35 -12.93 6.33
C TYR A 99 0.12 -12.77 6.66
N ARG A 100 0.65 -13.64 7.53
CA ARG A 100 2.02 -13.52 8.03
C ARG A 100 2.98 -14.36 7.20
N GLY A 101 3.62 -13.73 6.23
CA GLY A 101 4.55 -14.39 5.32
C GLY A 101 3.91 -15.45 4.44
N TYR A 102 2.75 -15.10 3.90
CA TYR A 102 1.99 -15.83 2.89
C TYR A 102 1.21 -14.81 2.07
N ASN A 103 1.46 -14.72 0.76
CA ASN A 103 0.69 -13.84 -0.10
C ASN A 103 -0.65 -14.54 -0.46
N PRO A 104 -1.82 -13.98 -0.08
CA PRO A 104 -3.10 -14.63 -0.32
C PRO A 104 -3.50 -14.70 -1.80
N LEU A 105 -2.85 -13.92 -2.68
CA LEU A 105 -3.10 -13.94 -4.13
C LEU A 105 -2.19 -14.90 -4.90
N TYR A 106 -1.24 -15.52 -4.21
CA TYR A 106 -0.34 -16.52 -4.78
C TYR A 106 -0.89 -17.93 -4.56
N THR A 107 -0.63 -18.82 -5.52
CA THR A 107 -0.85 -20.25 -5.31
C THR A 107 0.07 -20.78 -4.20
N ALA A 108 -0.29 -21.89 -3.57
CA ALA A 108 0.54 -22.53 -2.56
C ALA A 108 1.95 -22.88 -3.10
N LYS A 109 2.06 -23.29 -4.38
CA LYS A 109 3.36 -23.52 -5.05
C LYS A 109 4.20 -22.25 -5.09
N ARG A 110 3.61 -21.14 -5.55
CA ARG A 110 4.33 -19.86 -5.67
C ARG A 110 4.76 -19.30 -4.32
N ASN A 111 3.92 -19.46 -3.29
CA ASN A 111 4.30 -19.12 -1.91
C ASN A 111 5.49 -19.95 -1.40
N ARG A 112 5.52 -21.27 -1.67
CA ARG A 112 6.66 -22.13 -1.31
C ARG A 112 7.94 -21.70 -2.01
N GLU A 113 7.88 -21.44 -3.31
CA GLU A 113 9.01 -21.00 -4.13
C GLU A 113 9.58 -19.64 -3.70
N ASN A 114 8.76 -18.78 -3.07
CA ASN A 114 9.17 -17.45 -2.60
C ASN A 114 9.27 -17.37 -1.07
N SER A 115 9.29 -18.50 -0.36
CA SER A 115 9.06 -18.55 1.10
C SER A 115 10.04 -17.69 1.91
N ASP A 116 11.30 -17.58 1.50
CA ASP A 116 12.29 -16.75 2.20
C ASP A 116 12.02 -15.25 2.08
N ALA A 117 11.61 -14.78 0.90
CA ALA A 117 11.15 -13.42 0.74
C ALA A 117 9.85 -13.20 1.51
N MET A 118 8.89 -14.13 1.39
CA MET A 118 7.56 -13.99 1.99
C MET A 118 7.62 -13.82 3.51
N LYS A 119 8.52 -14.49 4.23
CA LYS A 119 8.68 -14.34 5.71
C LYS A 119 8.85 -12.90 6.19
N ARG A 120 9.26 -11.98 5.31
CA ARG A 120 9.42 -10.55 5.59
C ARG A 120 8.11 -9.76 5.52
N PHE A 121 7.09 -10.27 4.87
CA PHE A 121 5.90 -9.50 4.52
C PHE A 121 4.68 -9.91 5.31
N TYR A 122 3.98 -8.92 5.85
CA TYR A 122 2.61 -9.07 6.33
C TYR A 122 1.67 -8.44 5.29
N PHE A 123 0.70 -9.21 4.82
CA PHE A 123 -0.26 -8.80 3.79
C PHE A 123 -1.60 -8.45 4.43
N TYR A 124 -2.20 -7.35 4.00
CA TYR A 124 -3.44 -6.85 4.58
C TYR A 124 -4.52 -6.68 3.52
N ARG A 125 -5.73 -7.14 3.86
CA ARG A 125 -6.96 -6.90 3.09
C ARG A 125 -8.13 -6.67 4.04
N PHE A 126 -9.28 -6.26 3.52
CA PHE A 126 -10.51 -6.21 4.29
C PHE A 126 -11.70 -6.75 3.49
N THR A 127 -12.71 -7.21 4.21
CA THR A 127 -14.08 -7.38 3.69
C THR A 127 -15.04 -6.45 4.40
N GLY A 128 -16.18 -6.15 3.78
CA GLY A 128 -17.21 -5.29 4.35
C GLY A 128 -18.46 -5.18 3.47
N LYS A 129 -19.40 -4.32 3.87
CA LYS A 129 -20.62 -4.04 3.11
C LYS A 129 -20.74 -2.56 2.77
N GLY A 130 -20.52 -2.19 1.51
CA GLY A 130 -20.72 -0.85 0.99
C GLY A 130 -22.21 -0.54 0.84
N GLY A 131 -22.69 0.55 1.46
CA GLY A 131 -24.10 0.95 1.42
C GLY A 131 -25.06 -0.12 1.97
N GLY A 132 -24.56 -1.09 2.75
CA GLY A 132 -25.32 -2.22 3.28
C GLY A 132 -25.63 -3.34 2.28
N ILE A 133 -25.37 -3.15 0.99
CA ILE A 133 -25.81 -4.06 -0.09
C ILE A 133 -24.61 -4.69 -0.81
N ILE A 134 -23.52 -3.94 -0.99
CA ILE A 134 -22.39 -4.34 -1.83
C ILE A 134 -21.37 -5.08 -1.00
N SER A 135 -21.11 -6.35 -1.30
CA SER A 135 -20.01 -7.09 -0.70
C SER A 135 -18.68 -6.56 -1.20
N LEU A 136 -17.82 -6.14 -0.29
CA LEU A 136 -16.46 -5.68 -0.55
C LEU A 136 -15.48 -6.76 -0.11
N ASP A 137 -14.46 -7.02 -0.93
CA ASP A 137 -13.28 -7.81 -0.59
C ASP A 137 -12.08 -7.18 -1.31
N ASN A 138 -11.35 -6.33 -0.58
CA ASN A 138 -10.33 -5.46 -1.17
C ASN A 138 -8.98 -5.70 -0.53
N THR A 139 -7.96 -5.86 -1.38
CA THR A 139 -6.57 -5.81 -0.91
C THR A 139 -6.23 -4.40 -0.48
N LEU A 140 -5.37 -4.29 0.54
CA LEU A 140 -4.83 -3.01 1.00
C LEU A 140 -3.37 -2.92 0.59
N VAL A 141 -2.47 -3.49 1.39
CA VAL A 141 -1.02 -3.37 1.21
C VAL A 141 -0.29 -4.58 1.76
N ALA A 142 0.96 -4.76 1.32
CA ALA A 142 1.94 -5.62 1.96
C ALA A 142 2.99 -4.75 2.65
N VAL A 143 3.37 -5.09 3.87
CA VAL A 143 4.40 -4.39 4.64
C VAL A 143 5.60 -5.30 4.82
N ASP A 144 6.78 -4.88 4.39
CA ASP A 144 8.04 -5.51 4.81
C ASP A 144 8.32 -5.10 6.27
N ILE A 145 8.16 -6.03 7.21
CA ILE A 145 8.25 -5.74 8.64
C ILE A 145 9.67 -5.36 9.10
N TYR A 146 10.69 -5.59 8.27
CA TYR A 146 12.08 -5.24 8.58
C TYR A 146 12.40 -3.83 8.08
N THR A 147 12.16 -3.55 6.80
CA THR A 147 12.44 -2.23 6.20
C THR A 147 11.36 -1.20 6.45
N LYS A 148 10.17 -1.65 6.90
CA LYS A 148 8.98 -0.83 7.13
C LYS A 148 8.38 -0.26 5.85
N TYR A 149 8.80 -0.71 4.68
CA TYR A 149 8.22 -0.29 3.43
C TYR A 149 6.89 -0.97 3.14
N VAL A 150 6.05 -0.22 2.44
CA VAL A 150 4.72 -0.62 2.01
C VAL A 150 4.73 -0.87 0.52
N TYR A 151 4.09 -1.96 0.09
CA TYR A 151 4.05 -2.41 -1.29
C TYR A 151 2.62 -2.75 -1.71
N ILE A 152 2.33 -2.55 -2.99
CA ILE A 152 1.13 -3.12 -3.62
C ILE A 152 1.42 -4.58 -3.95
N TYR A 153 0.62 -5.51 -3.43
CA TYR A 153 0.74 -6.93 -3.75
C TYR A 153 -0.41 -7.47 -4.60
N GLY A 154 -1.47 -6.68 -4.78
CA GLY A 154 -2.65 -7.03 -5.55
C GLY A 154 -3.14 -5.88 -6.41
N VAL A 155 -3.70 -6.21 -7.56
CA VAL A 155 -4.38 -5.29 -8.48
C VAL A 155 -5.78 -5.80 -8.78
N PRO A 156 -6.76 -4.92 -9.03
CA PRO A 156 -8.05 -5.35 -9.55
C PRO A 156 -7.88 -6.09 -10.88
N VAL A 157 -8.56 -7.22 -11.03
CA VAL A 157 -8.65 -7.96 -12.30
C VAL A 157 -10.07 -7.96 -12.85
N GLU A 158 -11.06 -7.74 -11.99
CA GLU A 158 -12.46 -7.51 -12.35
C GLU A 158 -12.99 -6.37 -11.47
N GLU A 159 -13.82 -5.53 -12.08
CA GLU A 159 -14.40 -4.34 -11.46
C GLU A 159 -15.85 -4.23 -11.89
N ASP A 160 -16.72 -3.81 -10.96
CA ASP A 160 -18.12 -3.52 -11.24
C ASP A 160 -18.38 -2.03 -11.06
N LYS A 161 -19.28 -1.47 -11.88
CA LYS A 161 -19.73 -0.10 -11.74
C LYS A 161 -20.92 -0.03 -10.79
N ILE A 162 -20.73 0.56 -9.62
CA ILE A 162 -21.77 0.68 -8.60
C ILE A 162 -21.97 2.15 -8.25
N PHE A 163 -23.20 2.64 -8.45
CA PHE A 163 -23.55 4.06 -8.32
C PHE A 163 -22.59 5.00 -9.08
N GLY A 164 -22.10 4.57 -10.24
CA GLY A 164 -21.19 5.35 -11.09
C GLY A 164 -19.71 5.28 -10.69
N VAL A 165 -19.37 4.52 -9.64
CA VAL A 165 -17.99 4.32 -9.15
C VAL A 165 -17.52 2.91 -9.49
N ASP A 166 -16.30 2.78 -10.00
CA ASP A 166 -15.70 1.48 -10.34
C ASP A 166 -15.14 0.83 -9.07
N VAL A 167 -15.76 -0.28 -8.64
CA VAL A 167 -15.43 -1.02 -7.41
C VAL A 167 -14.75 -2.34 -7.78
N PRO A 168 -13.52 -2.60 -7.29
CA PRO A 168 -12.87 -3.89 -7.48
C PRO A 168 -13.68 -5.05 -6.87
N THR A 169 -13.98 -6.06 -7.68
CA THR A 169 -14.71 -7.27 -7.25
C THR A 169 -13.81 -8.50 -7.20
N LYS A 170 -12.67 -8.46 -7.88
CA LYS A 170 -11.67 -9.52 -7.86
C LYS A 170 -10.27 -8.96 -7.96
N TRP A 171 -9.35 -9.62 -7.27
CA TRP A 171 -7.95 -9.20 -7.18
C TRP A 171 -7.01 -10.30 -7.68
N GLY A 172 -5.99 -9.88 -8.41
CA GLY A 172 -4.88 -10.72 -8.87
C GLY A 172 -3.54 -10.18 -8.36
N PRO A 173 -2.47 -10.98 -8.37
CA PRO A 173 -1.17 -10.54 -7.90
C PRO A 173 -0.65 -9.34 -8.72
N SER A 174 -0.05 -8.34 -8.06
CA SER A 174 0.39 -7.09 -8.70
C SER A 174 1.60 -7.21 -9.62
N ASP A 175 2.14 -8.40 -9.84
CA ASP A 175 3.32 -8.63 -10.68
C ASP A 175 3.00 -8.48 -12.18
N THR A 176 2.65 -7.26 -12.61
CA THR A 176 2.10 -6.98 -13.94
C THR A 176 3.02 -6.10 -14.78
N VAL A 177 3.86 -5.28 -14.15
CA VAL A 177 4.75 -4.34 -14.87
C VAL A 177 6.03 -5.03 -15.35
N LYS A 178 6.31 -4.92 -16.65
CA LYS A 178 7.55 -5.48 -17.24
C LYS A 178 8.70 -4.51 -17.08
N TYR A 179 9.81 -4.97 -16.50
CA TYR A 179 11.08 -4.26 -16.48
C TYR A 179 12.14 -5.05 -17.25
N LYS A 180 12.79 -4.41 -18.24
CA LYS A 180 13.77 -5.05 -19.15
C LYS A 180 13.27 -6.40 -19.71
N GLY A 181 12.00 -6.43 -20.11
CA GLY A 181 11.35 -7.61 -20.69
C GLY A 181 10.87 -8.67 -19.70
N SER A 182 11.11 -8.51 -18.39
CA SER A 182 10.71 -9.47 -17.36
C SER A 182 9.73 -8.87 -16.35
N ILE A 183 8.73 -9.65 -15.94
CA ILE A 183 7.89 -9.33 -14.79
C ILE A 183 8.69 -9.61 -13.52
N MET A 184 8.66 -8.69 -12.58
CA MET A 184 9.30 -8.87 -11.28
C MET A 184 8.29 -9.21 -10.19
N PRO A 185 8.73 -9.90 -9.10
CA PRO A 185 7.94 -10.00 -7.88
C PRO A 185 7.63 -8.64 -7.27
N PHE A 186 6.50 -8.54 -6.56
CA PHE A 186 5.93 -7.28 -6.11
C PHE A 186 6.88 -6.44 -5.25
N TYR A 187 7.72 -7.13 -4.46
CA TYR A 187 8.70 -6.52 -3.56
C TYR A 187 9.96 -6.00 -4.26
N LYS A 188 10.06 -6.14 -5.58
CA LYS A 188 11.15 -5.56 -6.39
C LYS A 188 10.73 -4.27 -7.11
N TYR A 189 9.44 -3.94 -7.10
CA TYR A 189 8.96 -2.62 -7.50
C TYR A 189 9.24 -1.60 -6.41
N ASP A 190 9.10 -0.33 -6.75
CA ASP A 190 9.27 0.76 -5.81
C ASP A 190 8.20 0.67 -4.70
N PRO A 191 8.59 0.89 -3.42
CA PRO A 191 7.62 0.93 -2.34
C PRO A 191 6.70 2.12 -2.51
N VAL A 192 5.43 1.94 -2.15
CA VAL A 192 4.37 2.96 -2.23
C VAL A 192 4.21 3.77 -0.96
N GLY A 193 5.02 3.47 0.05
CA GLY A 193 5.01 4.16 1.32
C GLY A 193 5.94 3.53 2.35
N HIS A 194 5.86 4.01 3.57
CA HIS A 194 6.55 3.45 4.73
C HIS A 194 5.71 3.58 6.00
N VAL A 195 6.04 2.76 6.98
CA VAL A 195 5.42 2.77 8.31
C VAL A 195 6.35 3.50 9.29
N MET A 196 5.78 4.37 10.10
CA MET A 196 6.43 5.06 11.22
C MET A 196 6.31 4.25 12.51
N ASP A 197 7.15 4.54 13.49
CA ASP A 197 7.19 3.79 14.75
C ASP A 197 5.96 4.01 15.65
N ASP A 198 5.22 5.10 15.43
CA ASP A 198 3.92 5.40 16.04
C ASP A 198 2.73 4.68 15.38
N GLY A 199 2.97 3.95 14.29
CA GLY A 199 1.96 3.22 13.53
C GLY A 199 1.37 4.00 12.35
N THR A 200 1.76 5.26 12.14
CA THR A 200 1.38 6.04 10.97
C THR A 200 1.91 5.38 9.70
N ILE A 201 1.08 5.29 8.65
CA ILE A 201 1.51 4.82 7.34
C ILE A 201 1.54 6.02 6.40
N VAL A 202 2.74 6.37 5.95
CA VAL A 202 2.96 7.44 4.97
C VAL A 202 2.95 6.82 3.58
N LEU A 203 1.89 7.08 2.82
CA LEU A 203 1.78 6.70 1.42
C LEU A 203 2.34 7.82 0.54
N TYR A 204 3.08 7.46 -0.50
CA TYR A 204 3.70 8.43 -1.40
C TYR A 204 2.72 8.95 -2.46
N ASP A 205 2.92 10.20 -2.86
CA ASP A 205 2.03 10.92 -3.78
C ASP A 205 1.78 10.13 -5.07
N PHE A 206 2.82 9.54 -5.68
CA PHE A 206 2.63 8.76 -6.92
C PHE A 206 1.64 7.59 -6.76
N TYR A 207 1.56 6.99 -5.56
CA TYR A 207 0.61 5.93 -5.29
C TYR A 207 -0.79 6.50 -5.06
N LEU A 208 -0.90 7.58 -4.30
CA LEU A 208 -2.17 8.27 -4.07
C LEU A 208 -2.77 8.78 -5.39
N ASP A 209 -1.94 9.38 -6.24
CA ASP A 209 -2.31 9.87 -7.57
C ASP A 209 -2.76 8.73 -8.50
N SER A 210 -2.21 7.52 -8.33
CA SER A 210 -2.62 6.37 -9.14
C SER A 210 -4.11 6.02 -8.97
N PHE A 211 -4.72 6.31 -7.82
CA PHE A 211 -6.17 6.08 -7.63
C PHE A 211 -7.03 7.00 -8.50
N LEU A 212 -6.46 8.14 -8.92
CA LEU A 212 -7.12 9.12 -9.78
C LEU A 212 -6.89 8.81 -11.28
N ASP A 213 -5.89 7.98 -11.60
CA ASP A 213 -5.59 7.52 -12.96
C ASP A 213 -6.42 6.29 -13.32
N LYS A 214 -7.48 6.47 -14.11
CA LYS A 214 -8.37 5.36 -14.51
C LYS A 214 -7.70 4.28 -15.36
N GLU A 215 -6.61 4.60 -16.05
CA GLU A 215 -5.94 3.66 -16.96
C GLU A 215 -4.84 2.88 -16.24
N ASN A 216 -4.11 3.53 -15.32
CA ASN A 216 -2.95 2.92 -14.64
C ASN A 216 -3.16 2.72 -13.13
N ARG A 217 -4.39 2.86 -12.63
CA ARG A 217 -4.71 2.65 -11.21
C ARG A 217 -4.18 1.34 -10.67
N TYR A 218 -3.69 1.40 -9.43
CA TYR A 218 -3.18 0.27 -8.65
C TYR A 218 -1.93 -0.42 -9.19
N GLN A 219 -1.31 0.04 -10.28
CA GLN A 219 -0.13 -0.63 -10.81
C GLN A 219 1.12 -0.35 -9.97
N PRO A 220 1.98 -1.36 -9.71
CA PRO A 220 3.25 -1.09 -9.07
C PRO A 220 4.18 -0.32 -10.01
N LEU A 221 4.97 0.59 -9.47
CA LEU A 221 5.89 1.41 -10.26
C LEU A 221 7.31 0.81 -10.24
N TYR A 222 8.03 0.93 -11.36
CA TYR A 222 9.47 0.74 -11.38
C TYR A 222 10.14 1.93 -12.06
N ASN A 223 10.68 2.86 -11.27
CA ASN A 223 11.37 4.04 -11.76
C ASN A 223 12.86 4.04 -11.42
N SER A 224 13.35 3.00 -10.73
CA SER A 224 14.73 2.85 -10.25
C SER A 224 15.24 3.91 -9.26
N LYS A 225 14.45 4.94 -8.96
CA LYS A 225 14.79 5.99 -7.99
C LYS A 225 14.59 5.52 -6.56
N TYR A 226 13.60 4.65 -6.32
CA TYR A 226 13.24 4.17 -4.98
C TYR A 226 13.73 2.75 -4.70
N ILE A 227 14.61 2.23 -5.55
CA ILE A 227 15.33 0.98 -5.31
C ILE A 227 16.30 1.24 -4.15
N TYR A 228 15.88 0.83 -2.97
CA TYR A 228 16.79 0.61 -1.87
C TYR A 228 17.74 -0.53 -2.26
N LYS A 229 18.97 -0.16 -2.63
CA LYS A 229 20.12 -1.05 -2.55
C LYS A 229 20.50 -1.27 -1.09
#